data_AF-X1DTI9-F1
#
_entry.id   AF-X1DTI9-F1
#
_cell.length_a   1.000
_cell.length_b   1.000
_cell.length_c   1.000
_cell.angle_alpha   90.00
_cell.angle_beta   90.00
_cell.angle_gamma   90.00
#
_symmetry.space_group_name_H-M   'P 1'
#
loop_
_entity.id
_entity.type
_entity.pdbx_description
1 polymer ?
#
loop_
_entity_poly.entity_id
_entity_poly.type
_entity_poly.pdbx_seq_one_letter_code
_entity_poly.pdbx_strand_id
1 'polypeptide(L)' 'MVTKTRYSVTLTEPFIDGLKELVDRGLYLDNQDAIRKGLQNLFEKHGVKVFKDFSARASPNA' A
#
# COMPACT_ATOMS: atom_id res chain seq x y z
N MET A 1 -2.89 16.36 9.24
CA MET A 1 -3.57 15.92 7.99
C MET A 1 -2.71 14.84 7.35
N VAL A 2 -3.29 13.69 6.99
CA VAL A 2 -2.54 12.62 6.29
C VAL A 2 -2.64 12.88 4.78
N THR A 3 -1.51 13.15 4.13
CA THR A 3 -1.46 13.33 2.67
C THR A 3 -1.65 11.98 1.99
N LYS A 4 -2.74 11.82 1.25
CA LYS A 4 -3.00 10.60 0.44
C LYS A 4 -2.47 10.82 -0.97
N THR A 5 -1.51 9.99 -1.38
CA THR A 5 -1.00 9.97 -2.76
C THR A 5 -1.56 8.76 -3.50
N ARG A 6 -2.10 8.99 -4.69
CA ARG A 6 -2.60 7.91 -5.56
C ARG A 6 -1.49 7.49 -6.53
N TYR A 7 -1.21 6.19 -6.54
CA TYR A 7 -0.29 5.58 -7.50
C TYR A 7 -1.09 4.58 -8.37
N SER A 8 -0.78 4.55 -9.65
CA SER A 8 -1.29 3.53 -10.57
C SER A 8 -0.14 2.62 -10.96
N VAL A 9 -0.39 1.32 -10.94
CA VAL A 9 0.60 0.29 -11.28
C VAL A 9 0.00 -0.64 -12.31
N THR A 10 0.84 -1.11 -13.22
CA THR A 10 0.48 -2.14 -14.19
C THR A 10 0.96 -3.48 -13.67
N LEU A 11 0.07 -4.46 -13.61
CA LEU A 11 0.35 -5.82 -13.16
C LEU A 11 -0.05 -6.80 -14.28
N THR A 12 0.53 -8.00 -14.27
CA THR A 12 0.09 -9.06 -15.18
C THR A 12 -1.28 -9.60 -14.73
N GLU A 13 -2.05 -10.14 -15.69
CA GLU A 13 -3.41 -10.64 -15.46
C GLU A 13 -3.53 -11.60 -14.25
N PRO A 14 -2.63 -12.59 -14.06
CA PRO A 14 -2.75 -13.52 -12.94
C PRO A 14 -2.71 -12.82 -11.56
N PHE A 15 -1.98 -11.71 -11.43
CA PHE A 15 -1.97 -10.95 -10.17
C PHE A 15 -3.25 -10.13 -9.98
N ILE A 16 -3.82 -9.60 -11.06
CA ILE A 16 -5.09 -8.87 -11.01
C ILE A 16 -6.21 -9.83 -10.61
N ASP A 17 -6.23 -11.02 -11.20
CA ASP A 17 -7.27 -12.02 -10.94
C ASP A 17 -7.15 -12.59 -9.53
N GLY A 18 -5.93 -12.86 -9.05
CA GLY A 18 -5.71 -13.24 -7.66
C GLY A 18 -6.18 -12.16 -6.67
N LEU A 19 -5.95 -10.86 -6.97
CA LEU A 19 -6.44 -9.77 -6.12
C LEU A 19 -7.97 -9.70 -6.11
N LYS A 20 -8.62 -9.83 -7.26
CA LYS A 20 -10.09 -9.88 -7.34
C LYS A 20 -10.65 -11.05 -6.56
N GLU A 21 -10.06 -12.23 -6.69
CA GLU A 21 -10.51 -13.42 -5.97
C GLU A 21 -10.45 -13.23 -4.45
N LEU A 22 -9.41 -12.54 -3.95
CA LEU A 22 -9.30 -12.22 -2.52
C LEU A 22 -10.41 -11.27 -2.04
N VAL A 23 -10.82 -10.31 -2.89
CA VAL A 23 -11.95 -9.42 -2.60
C VAL A 23 -13.28 -10.17 -2.69
N ASP A 24 -13.47 -11.00 -3.73
CA ASP A 24 -14.70 -11.77 -3.96
C ASP A 24 -14.95 -12.79 -2.83
N ARG A 25 -13.88 -13.35 -2.26
CA ARG A 25 -13.94 -14.22 -1.06
C ARG A 25 -14.24 -13.46 0.23
N GLY A 26 -14.32 -12.13 0.18
CA GLY A 26 -14.56 -11.26 1.33
C GLY A 26 -13.38 -11.13 2.29
N LEU A 27 -12.16 -11.50 1.87
CA LEU A 27 -10.96 -11.37 2.70
C LEU A 27 -10.48 -9.93 2.81
N TYR A 28 -10.75 -9.12 1.78
CA TYR A 28 -10.43 -7.70 1.73
C TYR A 28 -11.58 -6.90 1.14
N LEU A 29 -11.66 -5.61 1.51
CA LEU A 29 -12.75 -4.74 1.09
C LEU A 29 -12.62 -4.31 -0.38
N ASP A 30 -11.39 -4.06 -0.81
CA ASP A 30 -11.04 -3.71 -2.18
C ASP A 30 -9.59 -4.12 -2.50
N ASN A 31 -9.21 -3.99 -3.78
CA ASN A 31 -7.85 -4.31 -4.24
C ASN A 31 -6.77 -3.44 -3.57
N GLN A 32 -7.09 -2.19 -3.18
CA GLN A 32 -6.11 -1.30 -2.55
C GLN A 32 -5.83 -1.72 -1.11
N ASP A 33 -6.84 -2.21 -0.41
CA ASP A 33 -6.74 -2.74 0.95
C ASP A 33 -5.88 -4.01 0.97
N ALA A 34 -6.13 -4.94 0.05
CA ALA A 34 -5.32 -6.13 -0.14
C ALA A 34 -3.83 -5.79 -0.40
N ILE A 35 -3.57 -4.84 -1.31
CA ILE A 35 -2.20 -4.39 -1.62
C ILE A 35 -1.56 -3.70 -0.41
N ARG A 36 -2.29 -2.83 0.29
CA ARG A 36 -1.79 -2.12 1.48
C ARG A 36 -1.40 -3.11 2.57
N LYS A 37 -2.23 -4.12 2.83
CA LYS A 37 -1.92 -5.16 3.82
C LYS A 37 -0.73 -6.00 3.40
N GLY A 38 -0.64 -6.35 2.11
CA GLY A 38 0.52 -7.02 1.53
C GLY A 38 1.83 -6.24 1.75
N LEU A 39 1.81 -4.93 1.48
CA LEU A 39 2.97 -4.05 1.69
C LEU A 39 3.35 -3.92 3.17
N GLN A 40 2.35 -3.79 4.07
CA GLN A 40 2.61 -3.79 5.51
C GLN A 40 3.32 -5.07 5.94
N ASN A 41 2.77 -6.23 5.55
CA ASN A 41 3.35 -7.54 5.88
C ASN A 41 4.77 -7.69 5.29
N LEU A 42 5.01 -7.19 4.08
CA LEU A 42 6.33 -7.20 3.46
C LEU A 42 7.33 -6.39 4.29
N PHE A 43 6.98 -5.16 4.66
CA PHE A 43 7.88 -4.32 5.45
C PHE A 43 8.11 -4.86 6.87
N GLU A 44 7.07 -5.40 7.52
CA GLU A 44 7.17 -6.04 8.83
C GLU A 44 8.12 -7.24 8.79
N LYS A 45 7.97 -8.12 7.78
CA LYS A 45 8.80 -9.34 7.66
C LYS A 45 10.24 -9.05 7.30
N HIS A 46 10.51 -8.00 6.52
CA HIS A 46 11.87 -7.61 6.15
C HIS A 46 12.51 -6.62 7.13
N GLY A 47 11.87 -6.33 8.27
CA GLY A 47 12.42 -5.43 9.29
C GLY A 47 12.57 -3.97 8.83
N VAL A 48 11.89 -3.59 7.75
CA VAL A 48 11.91 -2.23 7.23
C VAL A 48 10.96 -1.39 8.08
N LYS A 49 11.53 -0.58 8.99
CA LYS A 49 10.74 0.38 9.75
C LYS A 49 10.19 1.44 8.80
N VAL A 50 8.89 1.37 8.51
CA VAL A 50 8.17 2.28 7.59
C VAL A 50 8.06 3.72 8.11
N PHE A 51 8.69 4.03 9.25
CA PHE A 51 8.67 5.35 9.87
C PHE A 51 10.09 5.80 10.23
N LYS A 52 10.83 6.27 9.23
CA LYS A 52 11.85 7.31 9.42
C LYS A 52 11.61 8.36 8.34
N ASP A 53 11.20 9.56 8.78
CA ASP A 53 11.32 10.83 8.04
C ASP A 53 10.32 11.19 6.93
N PHE A 54 9.02 10.98 7.13
CA PHE A 54 8.01 11.81 6.42
C PHE A 54 7.91 13.25 6.97
N SER A 55 8.67 13.60 8.02
CA SER A 55 8.71 14.95 8.62
C SER A 55 9.55 15.96 7.82
N ALA A 56 10.51 15.52 6.98
CA ALA A 56 11.48 16.42 6.36
C ALA A 56 10.99 17.18 5.11
N ARG A 57 9.70 17.08 4.73
CA ARG A 57 9.16 17.77 3.54
C ARG A 57 8.04 18.77 3.84
N ALA A 58 7.80 19.10 5.11
CA ALA A 58 6.87 20.15 5.52
C ALA A 58 7.62 21.29 6.23
N SER A 59 8.45 22.03 5.49
CA SER A 59 8.66 23.45 5.77
C SER A 59 9.03 24.20 4.48
N PRO A 60 8.08 24.94 3.88
CA PRO A 60 8.40 26.05 2.99
C PRO A 60 8.73 27.27 3.85
N ASN A 61 9.90 27.88 3.63
CA ASN A 61 10.34 29.21 4.11
C ASN A 61 9.84 29.69 5.50
N ALA A 62 10.74 29.67 6.48
CA ALA A 62 10.85 30.72 7.51
C ALA A 62 12.27 30.73 8.08
#